data_AF-A0AA86RE52-F1
#
_entry.id   AF-A0AA86RE52-F1
#
_cell.length_a   1.000
_cell.length_b   1.000
_cell.length_c   1.000
_cell.angle_alpha   90.00
_cell.angle_beta   90.00
_cell.angle_gamma   90.00
#
_symmetry.space_group_name_H-M   'P 1'
#
loop_
_entity.id
_entity.type
_entity.pdbx_description
1 polymer ?
#
loop_
_entity_poly.entity_id
_entity_poly.type
_entity_poly.pdbx_seq_one_letter_code
_entity_poly.pdbx_strand_id
1 'polypeptide(L)'
;MSYRCLTMCQFQNNYKYQCYDIKIIILHVFQLIFKYISNQQYIILYYSILLFCIFLLYLTLIGCGLKKVLEFQFINHPSNWAKKLALAQLLKLNLVQVNEQKELALTQLGKQVVSLPLEIPEALSIIKAVNGPVLNDVIAVICILNSVEQFFTSSTEEEQQNRLQFRNYLSDHLMLLQIFKAWSESENRNEFAKRFGVQNRTLEYVLNVQKQVREVVDKLKIEGEKTEEKIEQQKELSQEAKNWQILQCLCYGFRQNTVKVGKDDRSYEKNGVIARIHPSSGVKGGKILLYHQIIQTTDNYMRIVSVLDEKWLQ
;
A
#
# COMPACT_ATOMS: atom_id res chain seq x y z
N MET A 1 13.74 -10.24 -2.91
CA MET A 1 12.78 -10.72 -1.90
C MET A 1 11.36 -10.44 -2.38
N SER A 2 10.79 -11.30 -3.23
CA SER A 2 9.47 -11.10 -3.86
C SER A 2 8.52 -12.28 -3.59
N TYR A 3 8.31 -12.63 -2.33
CA TYR A 3 7.39 -13.71 -1.92
C TYR A 3 6.07 -13.16 -1.33
N ARG A 4 5.63 -11.96 -1.71
CA ARG A 4 4.51 -11.27 -1.04
C ARG A 4 3.12 -11.37 -1.69
N CYS A 5 2.96 -11.87 -2.91
CA CYS A 5 1.61 -11.94 -3.53
C CYS A 5 1.06 -13.34 -3.86
N LEU A 6 1.89 -14.38 -3.96
CA LEU A 6 1.42 -15.65 -4.54
C LEU A 6 0.74 -16.59 -3.54
N THR A 7 0.98 -16.45 -2.24
CA THR A 7 0.42 -17.38 -1.23
C THR A 7 -0.97 -17.03 -0.74
N MET A 8 -1.57 -15.88 -1.11
CA MET A 8 -2.94 -15.54 -0.69
C MET A 8 -3.99 -15.77 -1.78
N CYS A 9 -3.63 -15.59 -3.07
CA CYS A 9 -4.59 -15.67 -4.18
C CYS A 9 -5.13 -17.09 -4.47
N GLN A 10 -4.44 -18.17 -4.10
CA GLN A 10 -4.93 -19.54 -4.33
C GLN A 10 -5.85 -20.08 -3.20
N PHE A 11 -5.95 -19.39 -2.06
CA PHE A 11 -6.66 -19.92 -0.88
C PHE A 11 -8.13 -19.47 -0.76
N GLN A 12 -8.60 -18.55 -1.60
CA GLN A 12 -9.95 -17.97 -1.48
C GLN A 12 -11.02 -18.62 -2.37
N ASN A 13 -10.64 -19.45 -3.35
CA ASN A 13 -11.57 -19.82 -4.43
C ASN A 13 -12.37 -21.11 -4.23
N ASN A 14 -12.22 -21.84 -3.14
CA ASN A 14 -13.13 -22.92 -2.74
C ASN A 14 -12.83 -23.27 -1.27
N TYR A 15 -13.80 -23.83 -0.56
CA TYR A 15 -13.76 -24.34 0.82
C TYR A 15 -14.22 -23.36 1.92
N LYS A 16 -15.37 -23.72 2.51
CA LYS A 16 -15.75 -23.38 3.88
C LYS A 16 -14.72 -23.98 4.83
N TYR A 17 -13.68 -23.22 5.20
CA TYR A 17 -12.75 -23.67 6.23
C TYR A 17 -13.19 -23.19 7.62
N GLN A 18 -13.21 -24.12 8.58
CA GLN A 18 -13.37 -23.82 10.00
C GLN A 18 -12.10 -23.10 10.50
N CYS A 19 -12.19 -22.30 11.56
CA CYS A 19 -11.11 -21.48 12.13
C CYS A 19 -9.77 -22.21 12.41
N TYR A 20 -9.73 -23.55 12.33
CA TYR A 20 -8.52 -24.37 12.47
C TYR A 20 -7.59 -24.31 11.25
N ASP A 21 -8.08 -24.20 10.03
CA ASP A 21 -7.23 -24.26 8.83
C ASP A 21 -6.51 -22.93 8.55
N ILE A 22 -7.15 -21.81 8.92
CA ILE A 22 -6.54 -20.47 8.88
C ILE A 22 -5.39 -20.36 9.88
N LYS A 23 -5.51 -21.02 11.05
CA LYS A 23 -4.41 -21.14 12.02
C LYS A 23 -3.18 -21.77 11.37
N ILE A 24 -3.33 -22.86 10.63
CA ILE A 24 -2.22 -23.62 10.02
C ILE A 24 -1.52 -22.81 8.92
N ILE A 25 -2.28 -22.08 8.10
CA ILE A 25 -1.72 -21.28 7.00
C ILE A 25 -0.94 -20.07 7.56
N ILE A 26 -1.50 -19.38 8.56
CA ILE A 26 -0.81 -18.29 9.27
C ILE A 26 0.44 -18.85 9.99
N LEU A 27 0.33 -20.03 10.62
CA LEU A 27 1.44 -20.76 11.26
C LEU A 27 2.60 -21.05 10.29
N HIS A 28 2.32 -21.48 9.06
CA HIS A 28 3.35 -21.78 8.07
C HIS A 28 4.02 -20.54 7.48
N VAL A 29 3.25 -19.47 7.22
CA VAL A 29 3.81 -18.19 6.79
C VAL A 29 4.70 -17.59 7.88
N PHE A 30 4.28 -17.68 9.16
CA PHE A 30 5.10 -17.24 10.30
C PHE A 30 6.35 -18.12 10.52
N GLN A 31 6.28 -19.44 10.35
CA GLN A 31 7.45 -20.33 10.47
C GLN A 31 8.52 -20.06 9.41
N LEU A 32 8.11 -19.75 8.17
CA LEU A 32 9.05 -19.45 7.08
C LEU A 32 9.77 -18.12 7.29
N ILE A 33 9.08 -17.12 7.84
CA ILE A 33 9.68 -15.85 8.25
C ILE A 33 10.64 -16.07 9.44
N PHE A 34 10.29 -16.95 10.38
CA PHE A 34 11.08 -17.22 11.59
C PHE A 34 12.41 -17.93 11.30
N LYS A 35 12.46 -18.88 10.37
CA LYS A 35 13.70 -19.61 10.03
C LYS A 35 14.78 -18.70 9.41
N TYR A 36 14.38 -17.52 8.91
CA TYR A 36 15.26 -16.56 8.25
C TYR A 36 15.82 -15.48 9.20
N ILE A 37 15.23 -15.28 10.40
CA ILE A 37 15.54 -14.16 11.31
C ILE A 37 16.13 -14.69 12.64
N SER A 38 17.06 -15.65 12.58
CA SER A 38 17.75 -16.18 13.78
C SER A 38 19.01 -15.38 14.18
N ASN A 39 19.31 -14.25 13.52
CA ASN A 39 20.45 -13.40 13.86
C ASN A 39 20.04 -12.21 14.75
N GLN A 40 20.78 -12.01 15.84
CA GLN A 40 20.55 -11.04 16.93
C GLN A 40 20.45 -9.56 16.49
N GLN A 41 20.89 -9.19 15.27
CA GLN A 41 20.82 -7.82 14.75
C GLN A 41 19.42 -7.36 14.31
N TYR A 42 18.43 -8.27 14.23
CA TYR A 42 17.11 -7.95 13.65
C TYR A 42 15.99 -7.71 14.67
N ILE A 43 16.30 -7.57 15.98
CA ILE A 43 15.28 -7.45 17.04
C ILE A 43 14.40 -6.21 16.86
N ILE A 44 14.94 -5.07 16.43
CA ILE A 44 14.16 -3.84 16.17
C ILE A 44 13.29 -4.02 14.91
N LEU A 45 13.82 -4.66 13.86
CA LEU A 45 13.07 -5.03 12.67
C LEU A 45 11.92 -5.99 13.02
N TYR A 46 12.17 -6.93 13.95
CA TYR A 46 11.22 -7.93 14.42
C TYR A 46 10.04 -7.31 15.16
N TYR A 47 10.25 -6.32 16.04
CA TYR A 47 9.13 -5.63 16.71
C TYR A 47 8.27 -4.81 15.74
N SER A 48 8.89 -4.16 14.74
CA SER A 48 8.19 -3.43 13.69
C SER A 48 7.38 -4.37 12.77
N ILE A 49 7.97 -5.51 12.38
CA ILE A 49 7.31 -6.54 11.58
C ILE A 49 6.19 -7.21 12.39
N LEU A 50 6.43 -7.53 13.67
CA LEU A 50 5.42 -8.11 14.55
C LEU A 50 4.26 -7.13 14.75
N LEU A 51 4.54 -5.83 14.96
CA LEU A 51 3.49 -4.81 15.07
C LEU A 51 2.71 -4.67 13.76
N PHE A 52 3.38 -4.60 12.60
CA PHE A 52 2.74 -4.49 11.28
C PHE A 52 1.89 -5.73 10.95
N CYS A 53 2.38 -6.93 11.25
CA CYS A 53 1.65 -8.18 11.03
C CYS A 53 0.40 -8.32 11.92
N ILE A 54 0.34 -7.69 13.10
CA ILE A 54 -0.83 -7.82 14.00
C ILE A 54 -2.06 -7.12 13.44
N PHE A 55 -1.91 -6.05 12.65
CA PHE A 55 -3.05 -5.28 12.15
C PHE A 55 -3.90 -6.07 11.18
N LEU A 56 -3.27 -6.53 10.10
CA LEU A 56 -3.93 -7.35 9.09
C LEU A 56 -4.41 -8.66 9.71
N LEU A 57 -3.60 -9.27 10.57
CA LEU A 57 -4.00 -10.48 11.30
C LEU A 57 -5.25 -10.27 12.15
N TYR A 58 -5.32 -9.19 12.94
CA TYR A 58 -6.49 -8.89 13.77
C TYR A 58 -7.73 -8.65 12.94
N LEU A 59 -7.60 -7.93 11.83
CA LEU A 59 -8.71 -7.72 10.89
C LEU A 59 -9.22 -9.07 10.34
N THR A 60 -8.31 -9.95 9.91
CA THR A 60 -8.65 -11.29 9.42
C THR A 60 -9.28 -12.17 10.51
N LEU A 61 -8.73 -12.17 11.72
CA LEU A 61 -9.27 -12.96 12.85
C LEU A 61 -10.68 -12.51 13.23
N ILE A 62 -10.93 -11.19 13.27
CA ILE A 62 -12.26 -10.63 13.53
C ILE A 62 -13.21 -10.99 12.38
N GLY A 63 -12.73 -10.95 11.13
CA GLY A 63 -13.49 -11.41 9.96
C GLY A 63 -13.88 -12.89 10.01
N CYS A 64 -13.06 -13.73 10.65
CA CYS A 64 -13.37 -15.13 10.92
C CYS A 64 -14.33 -15.35 12.10
N GLY A 65 -14.79 -14.28 12.77
CA GLY A 65 -15.70 -14.36 13.91
C GLY A 65 -15.01 -14.47 15.28
N LEU A 66 -13.70 -14.20 15.37
CA LEU A 66 -13.02 -14.19 16.67
C LEU A 66 -13.40 -12.93 17.48
N LYS A 67 -14.30 -13.11 18.44
CA LYS A 67 -14.84 -12.03 19.28
C LYS A 67 -13.80 -11.42 20.23
N LYS A 68 -12.90 -12.25 20.77
CA LYS A 68 -11.92 -11.87 21.79
C LYS A 68 -10.49 -11.82 21.23
N VAL A 69 -10.24 -10.91 20.30
CA VAL A 69 -8.96 -10.82 19.58
C VAL A 69 -7.74 -10.55 20.50
N LEU A 70 -7.94 -9.84 21.62
CA LEU A 70 -6.87 -9.54 22.58
C LEU A 70 -6.37 -10.77 23.35
N GLU A 71 -7.27 -11.72 23.61
CA GLU A 71 -6.98 -13.00 24.27
C GLU A 71 -6.35 -14.02 23.32
N PHE A 72 -6.23 -13.71 22.01
CA PHE A 72 -5.59 -14.59 21.05
C PHE A 72 -4.17 -14.97 21.50
N GLN A 73 -3.94 -16.28 21.58
CA GLN A 73 -2.68 -16.87 21.99
C GLN A 73 -1.74 -16.92 20.78
N PHE A 74 -0.76 -16.03 20.78
CA PHE A 74 0.31 -16.02 19.80
C PHE A 74 1.41 -16.97 20.27
N ILE A 75 2.12 -17.59 19.32
CA ILE A 75 3.31 -18.40 19.62
C ILE A 75 4.37 -17.55 20.32
N ASN A 76 4.62 -16.35 19.77
CA ASN A 76 5.41 -15.31 20.40
C ASN A 76 4.47 -14.17 20.76
N HIS A 77 4.19 -13.98 22.05
CA HIS A 77 3.24 -12.99 22.52
C HIS A 77 3.73 -11.56 22.22
N PRO A 78 3.07 -10.80 21.32
CA PRO A 78 3.34 -9.38 21.23
C PRO A 78 2.92 -8.72 22.54
N SER A 79 3.57 -7.59 22.86
CA SER A 79 3.26 -6.85 24.08
C SER A 79 1.78 -6.47 24.12
N ASN A 80 1.19 -6.46 25.32
CA ASN A 80 -0.22 -6.06 25.49
C ASN A 80 -0.47 -4.64 24.97
N TRP A 81 0.54 -3.77 25.03
CA TRP A 81 0.49 -2.44 24.45
C TRP A 81 0.37 -2.49 22.92
N ALA A 82 1.18 -3.30 22.24
CA ALA A 82 1.13 -3.48 20.79
C ALA A 82 -0.24 -4.01 20.31
N LYS A 83 -0.79 -5.02 21.01
CA LYS A 83 -2.13 -5.55 20.74
C LYS A 83 -3.22 -4.48 20.84
N LYS A 84 -3.20 -3.69 21.93
CA LYS A 84 -4.16 -2.60 22.15
C LYS A 84 -4.00 -1.50 21.11
N LEU A 85 -2.76 -1.14 20.75
CA LEU A 85 -2.48 -0.14 19.72
C LEU A 85 -3.02 -0.58 18.36
N ALA A 86 -2.80 -1.85 17.97
CA ALA A 86 -3.33 -2.37 16.71
C ALA A 86 -4.86 -2.29 16.65
N LEU A 87 -5.55 -2.75 17.69
CA LEU A 87 -7.00 -2.64 17.76
C LEU A 87 -7.48 -1.18 17.75
N ALA A 88 -6.83 -0.29 18.51
CA ALA A 88 -7.18 1.12 18.55
C ALA A 88 -7.05 1.79 17.17
N GLN A 89 -6.03 1.41 16.40
CA GLN A 89 -5.85 1.93 15.05
C GLN A 89 -6.87 1.34 14.06
N LEU A 90 -7.23 0.05 14.15
CA LEU A 90 -8.30 -0.54 13.32
C LEU A 90 -9.66 0.14 13.57
N LEU A 91 -9.95 0.47 14.83
CA LEU A 91 -11.13 1.27 15.21
C LEU A 91 -11.03 2.69 14.63
N LYS A 92 -9.86 3.35 14.74
CA LYS A 92 -9.63 4.69 14.17
C LYS A 92 -9.82 4.74 12.66
N LEU A 93 -9.49 3.65 11.96
CA LEU A 93 -9.69 3.51 10.51
C LEU A 93 -11.12 3.07 10.13
N ASN A 94 -12.03 2.95 11.10
CA ASN A 94 -13.39 2.46 10.90
C ASN A 94 -13.47 1.09 10.20
N LEU A 95 -12.48 0.22 10.41
CA LEU A 95 -12.49 -1.15 9.85
C LEU A 95 -13.19 -2.14 10.78
N VAL A 96 -13.18 -1.84 12.07
CA VAL A 96 -13.80 -2.63 13.12
C VAL A 96 -14.76 -1.74 13.88
N GLN A 97 -15.85 -2.31 14.38
CA GLN A 97 -16.81 -1.66 15.25
C GLN A 97 -17.21 -2.61 16.40
N VAL A 98 -17.81 -2.05 17.43
CA VAL A 98 -18.45 -2.82 18.49
C VAL A 98 -19.94 -2.91 18.15
N ASN A 99 -20.45 -4.13 18.00
CA ASN A 99 -21.86 -4.36 17.71
C ASN A 99 -22.76 -4.15 18.96
N GLU A 100 -24.08 -4.26 18.78
CA GLU A 100 -25.06 -4.13 19.87
C GLU A 100 -24.83 -5.10 21.04
N GLN A 101 -24.20 -6.26 20.75
CA GLN A 101 -23.88 -7.30 21.73
C GLN A 101 -22.56 -7.03 22.47
N LYS A 102 -21.94 -5.86 22.26
CA LYS A 102 -20.62 -5.47 22.81
C LYS A 102 -19.47 -6.34 22.31
N GLU A 103 -19.59 -6.92 21.13
CA GLU A 103 -18.58 -7.75 20.48
C GLU A 103 -17.91 -7.02 19.32
N LEU A 104 -16.65 -7.35 19.04
CA LEU A 104 -15.92 -6.81 17.89
C LEU A 104 -16.45 -7.44 16.59
N ALA A 105 -16.80 -6.60 15.63
CA ALA A 105 -17.26 -7.00 14.31
C ALA A 105 -16.62 -6.11 13.22
N LEU A 106 -16.50 -6.63 12.01
CA LEU A 106 -16.07 -5.83 10.87
C LEU A 106 -17.16 -4.85 10.43
N THR A 107 -16.77 -3.63 10.09
CA THR A 107 -17.63 -2.69 9.35
C THR A 107 -17.75 -3.12 7.89
N GLN A 108 -18.62 -2.48 7.10
CA GLN A 108 -18.68 -2.72 5.65
C GLN A 108 -17.33 -2.43 4.97
N LEU A 109 -16.68 -1.34 5.36
CA LEU A 109 -15.33 -1.00 4.90
C LEU A 109 -14.31 -2.07 5.30
N GLY A 110 -14.37 -2.54 6.55
CA GLY A 110 -13.51 -3.62 7.06
C GLY A 110 -13.67 -4.92 6.27
N LYS A 111 -14.90 -5.28 5.89
CA LYS A 111 -15.19 -6.43 5.04
C LYS A 111 -14.59 -6.27 3.63
N GLN A 112 -14.65 -5.08 3.05
CA GLN A 112 -14.03 -4.82 1.74
C GLN A 112 -12.50 -4.90 1.83
N VAL A 113 -11.90 -4.31 2.87
CA VAL A 113 -10.44 -4.32 3.07
C VAL A 113 -9.92 -5.75 3.27
N VAL A 114 -10.56 -6.56 4.13
CA VAL A 114 -10.09 -7.92 4.43
C VAL A 114 -10.21 -8.87 3.23
N SER A 115 -11.09 -8.58 2.29
CA SER A 115 -11.24 -9.37 1.06
C SER A 115 -10.12 -9.13 0.05
N LEU A 116 -9.38 -8.02 0.15
CA LEU A 116 -8.26 -7.72 -0.74
C LEU A 116 -6.97 -8.36 -0.21
N PRO A 117 -6.16 -9.04 -1.06
CA PRO A 117 -4.88 -9.63 -0.66
C PRO A 117 -3.77 -8.56 -0.60
N LEU A 118 -4.02 -7.45 0.09
CA LEU A 118 -3.18 -6.26 0.12
C LEU A 118 -3.05 -5.73 1.55
N GLU A 119 -2.04 -4.87 1.77
CA GLU A 119 -1.91 -4.17 3.04
C GLU A 119 -3.05 -3.15 3.23
N ILE A 120 -3.40 -2.86 4.49
CA ILE A 120 -4.54 -1.98 4.81
C ILE A 120 -4.47 -0.62 4.09
N PRO A 121 -3.34 0.12 4.08
CA PRO A 121 -3.23 1.39 3.34
C PRO A 121 -3.45 1.24 1.83
N GLU A 122 -3.00 0.14 1.23
CA GLU A 122 -3.15 -0.15 -0.19
C GLU A 122 -4.61 -0.46 -0.52
N ALA A 123 -5.23 -1.34 0.25
CA ALA A 123 -6.64 -1.69 0.12
C ALA A 123 -7.54 -0.46 0.27
N LEU A 124 -7.29 0.40 1.26
CA LEU A 124 -8.04 1.65 1.47
C LEU A 124 -7.90 2.60 0.27
N SER A 125 -6.70 2.72 -0.30
CA SER A 125 -6.46 3.56 -1.47
C SER A 125 -7.27 3.07 -2.69
N ILE A 126 -7.34 1.75 -2.91
CA ILE A 126 -8.13 1.15 -4.00
C ILE A 126 -9.63 1.32 -3.75
N ILE A 127 -10.10 1.07 -2.53
CA ILE A 127 -11.51 1.24 -2.17
C ILE A 127 -11.93 2.69 -2.38
N LYS A 128 -11.09 3.67 -2.04
CA LYS A 128 -11.39 5.08 -2.31
C LYS A 128 -11.52 5.39 -3.81
N ALA A 129 -10.77 4.68 -4.65
CA ALA A 129 -10.79 4.84 -6.10
C ALA A 129 -11.87 4.00 -6.80
N VAL A 130 -12.58 3.11 -6.08
CA VAL A 130 -13.39 2.03 -6.67
C VAL A 130 -14.46 2.54 -7.64
N ASN A 131 -15.14 3.62 -7.30
CA ASN A 131 -16.18 4.22 -8.14
C ASN A 131 -15.66 5.35 -9.05
N GLY A 132 -14.34 5.61 -9.01
CA GLY A 132 -13.71 6.70 -9.75
C GLY A 132 -13.07 6.26 -11.07
N PRO A 133 -12.83 7.19 -12.01
CA PRO A 133 -12.19 6.90 -13.29
C PRO A 133 -10.68 6.60 -13.15
N VAL A 134 -10.10 6.80 -11.97
CA VAL A 134 -8.66 6.61 -11.69
C VAL A 134 -8.33 5.24 -11.08
N LEU A 135 -9.30 4.33 -10.98
CA LEU A 135 -9.12 3.04 -10.32
C LEU A 135 -7.93 2.24 -10.86
N ASN A 136 -7.85 2.09 -12.19
CA ASN A 136 -6.76 1.34 -12.82
C ASN A 136 -5.39 1.94 -12.55
N ASP A 137 -5.32 3.27 -12.49
CA ASP A 137 -4.09 4.02 -12.21
C ASP A 137 -3.65 3.86 -10.75
N VAL A 138 -4.59 3.91 -9.82
CA VAL A 138 -4.31 3.68 -8.39
C VAL A 138 -3.84 2.25 -8.15
N ILE A 139 -4.48 1.24 -8.76
CA ILE A 139 -4.01 -0.16 -8.68
C ILE A 139 -2.60 -0.29 -9.25
N ALA A 140 -2.34 0.32 -10.42
CA ALA A 140 -1.00 0.29 -11.03
C ALA A 140 0.06 0.86 -10.09
N VAL A 141 -0.18 2.04 -9.52
CA VAL A 141 0.75 2.67 -8.56
C VAL A 141 1.03 1.72 -7.40
N ILE A 142 0.01 1.13 -6.79
CA ILE A 142 0.18 0.20 -5.66
C ILE A 142 1.02 -1.03 -6.06
N CYS A 143 0.75 -1.62 -7.22
CA CYS A 143 1.54 -2.76 -7.71
C CYS A 143 3.01 -2.37 -7.96
N ILE A 144 3.25 -1.17 -8.48
CA ILE A 144 4.61 -0.62 -8.68
C ILE A 144 5.31 -0.44 -7.34
N LEU A 145 4.64 0.16 -6.35
CA LEU A 145 5.18 0.40 -5.00
C LEU A 145 5.63 -0.91 -4.34
N ASN A 146 4.84 -1.97 -4.47
CA ASN A 146 5.16 -3.30 -3.97
C ASN A 146 6.40 -3.95 -4.62
N SER A 147 6.84 -3.44 -5.77
CA SER A 147 8.01 -3.95 -6.52
C SER A 147 9.09 -2.87 -6.72
N VAL A 148 9.02 -1.76 -5.97
CA VAL A 148 9.74 -0.53 -6.33
C VAL A 148 11.26 -0.65 -6.24
N GLU A 149 11.77 -1.49 -5.34
CA GLU A 149 13.22 -1.72 -5.22
C GLU A 149 13.85 -2.39 -6.45
N GLN A 150 13.03 -3.04 -7.28
CA GLN A 150 13.44 -3.73 -8.50
C GLN A 150 12.94 -2.99 -9.75
N PHE A 151 12.38 -1.78 -9.60
CA PHE A 151 11.77 -1.06 -10.71
C PHE A 151 12.84 -0.51 -11.67
N PHE A 152 13.90 0.08 -11.11
CA PHE A 152 15.05 0.59 -11.86
C PHE A 152 16.20 -0.39 -11.83
N THR A 153 16.94 -0.46 -12.94
CA THR A 153 18.26 -1.12 -12.98
C THR A 153 19.32 -0.21 -12.36
N SER A 154 20.52 -0.74 -12.10
CA SER A 154 21.69 0.08 -11.75
C SER A 154 21.96 1.06 -12.88
N SER A 155 21.40 2.27 -12.80
CA SER A 155 21.18 3.07 -13.99
C SER A 155 22.38 3.93 -14.37
N THR A 156 22.75 3.91 -15.64
CA THR A 156 23.77 4.80 -16.21
C THR A 156 23.32 6.26 -16.18
N GLU A 157 24.24 7.20 -16.35
CA GLU A 157 23.89 8.64 -16.46
C GLU A 157 22.93 8.90 -17.63
N GLU A 158 23.13 8.23 -18.76
CA GLU A 158 22.27 8.35 -19.94
C GLU A 158 20.83 7.91 -19.63
N GLU A 159 20.65 6.77 -18.96
CA GLU A 159 19.33 6.29 -18.56
C GLU A 159 18.65 7.27 -17.59
N GLN A 160 19.41 7.87 -16.67
CA GLN A 160 18.90 8.90 -15.76
C GLN A 160 18.45 10.16 -16.51
N GLN A 161 19.24 10.61 -17.50
CA GLN A 161 18.88 11.74 -18.37
C GLN A 161 17.61 11.44 -19.18
N ASN A 162 17.51 10.26 -19.76
CA ASN A 162 16.33 9.82 -20.51
C ASN A 162 15.06 9.86 -19.63
N ARG A 163 15.17 9.52 -18.34
CA ARG A 163 14.02 9.55 -17.42
C ARG A 163 13.56 10.97 -17.04
N LEU A 164 14.34 12.01 -17.31
CA LEU A 164 13.95 13.39 -17.01
C LEU A 164 12.67 13.81 -17.75
N GLN A 165 12.36 13.20 -18.88
CA GLN A 165 11.12 13.48 -19.61
C GLN A 165 9.86 13.04 -18.84
N PHE A 166 9.98 12.09 -17.92
CA PHE A 166 8.89 11.64 -17.06
C PHE A 166 8.90 12.34 -15.70
N ARG A 167 9.82 13.28 -15.48
CA ARG A 167 9.99 13.95 -14.20
C ARG A 167 8.72 14.75 -13.87
N ASN A 168 8.19 14.50 -12.69
CA ASN A 168 7.08 15.25 -12.15
C ASN A 168 7.52 15.95 -10.85
N TYR A 169 7.49 17.28 -10.85
CA TYR A 169 7.91 18.09 -9.70
C TYR A 169 6.95 18.01 -8.50
N LEU A 170 5.76 17.47 -8.70
CA LEU A 170 4.75 17.28 -7.66
C LEU A 170 4.75 15.86 -7.09
N SER A 171 5.14 14.84 -7.87
CA SER A 171 4.96 13.45 -7.44
C SER A 171 5.85 12.42 -8.14
N ASP A 172 6.65 11.70 -7.36
CA ASP A 172 7.35 10.50 -7.80
C ASP A 172 6.37 9.36 -8.12
N HIS A 173 5.24 9.27 -7.40
CA HIS A 173 4.22 8.25 -7.66
C HIS A 173 3.64 8.39 -9.07
N LEU A 174 3.36 9.63 -9.50
CA LEU A 174 2.87 9.92 -10.85
C LEU A 174 3.96 9.70 -11.90
N MET A 175 5.22 10.05 -11.61
CA MET A 175 6.35 9.75 -12.50
C MET A 175 6.48 8.25 -12.75
N LEU A 176 6.41 7.42 -11.70
CA LEU A 176 6.47 5.97 -11.81
C LEU A 176 5.30 5.42 -12.65
N LEU A 177 4.09 5.95 -12.44
CA LEU A 177 2.92 5.60 -13.24
C LEU A 177 3.09 5.96 -14.71
N GLN A 178 3.63 7.15 -15.02
CA GLN A 178 3.88 7.59 -16.39
C GLN A 178 4.88 6.69 -17.10
N ILE A 179 5.97 6.30 -16.43
CA ILE A 179 6.95 5.36 -16.95
C ILE A 179 6.30 4.00 -17.23
N PHE A 180 5.50 3.48 -16.30
CA PHE A 180 4.81 2.20 -16.48
C PHE A 180 3.83 2.23 -17.66
N LYS A 181 3.04 3.30 -17.81
CA LYS A 181 2.11 3.48 -18.94
C LYS A 181 2.86 3.52 -20.27
N ALA A 182 3.88 4.37 -20.37
CA ALA A 182 4.69 4.49 -21.58
C ALA A 182 5.38 3.17 -21.96
N TRP A 183 5.86 2.42 -20.96
CA TRP A 183 6.36 1.07 -21.18
C TRP A 183 5.28 0.12 -21.70
N SER A 184 4.09 0.14 -21.10
CA SER A 184 3.00 -0.78 -21.46
C SER A 184 2.50 -0.56 -22.90
N GLU A 185 2.53 0.69 -23.37
CA GLU A 185 2.12 1.13 -24.70
C GLU A 185 3.24 1.03 -25.74
N SER A 186 4.49 0.79 -25.32
CA SER A 186 5.62 0.68 -26.24
C SER A 186 5.53 -0.57 -27.12
N GLU A 187 5.83 -0.42 -28.41
CA GLU A 187 5.90 -1.54 -29.37
C GLU A 187 7.00 -2.54 -28.98
N ASN A 188 8.16 -2.02 -28.56
CA ASN A 188 9.30 -2.82 -28.12
C ASN A 188 9.66 -2.53 -26.65
N ARG A 189 9.04 -3.29 -25.74
CA ARG A 189 9.26 -3.20 -24.30
C ARG A 189 10.70 -3.47 -23.87
N ASN A 190 11.44 -4.32 -24.58
CA ASN A 190 12.85 -4.61 -24.30
C ASN A 190 13.76 -3.43 -24.59
N GLU A 191 13.50 -2.75 -25.69
CA GLU A 191 14.22 -1.53 -26.05
C GLU A 191 13.87 -0.39 -25.10
N PHE A 192 12.59 -0.23 -24.76
CA PHE A 192 12.14 0.74 -23.76
C PHE A 192 12.87 0.54 -22.42
N ALA A 193 12.92 -0.71 -21.93
CA ALA A 193 13.59 -1.03 -20.68
C ALA A 193 15.06 -0.65 -20.65
N LYS A 194 15.80 -0.96 -21.73
CA LYS A 194 17.21 -0.57 -21.87
C LYS A 194 17.37 0.94 -21.89
N ARG A 195 16.56 1.64 -22.70
CA ARG A 195 16.66 3.10 -22.87
C ARG A 195 16.42 3.87 -21.57
N PHE A 196 15.47 3.42 -20.75
CA PHE A 196 15.07 4.13 -19.53
C PHE A 196 15.60 3.52 -18.23
N GLY A 197 16.38 2.45 -18.32
CA GLY A 197 16.95 1.77 -17.14
C GLY A 197 15.88 1.19 -16.22
N VAL A 198 14.85 0.54 -16.79
CA VAL A 198 13.78 -0.12 -16.02
C VAL A 198 13.80 -1.62 -16.23
N GLN A 199 13.43 -2.38 -15.20
CA GLN A 199 13.49 -3.84 -15.26
C GLN A 199 12.21 -4.43 -15.86
N ASN A 200 12.30 -4.95 -17.09
CA ASN A 200 11.15 -5.53 -17.78
C ASN A 200 10.40 -6.60 -16.98
N ARG A 201 11.14 -7.54 -16.39
CA ARG A 201 10.54 -8.61 -15.57
C ARG A 201 9.70 -8.05 -14.43
N THR A 202 10.15 -6.94 -13.83
CA THR A 202 9.43 -6.26 -12.75
C THR A 202 8.16 -5.61 -13.28
N LEU A 203 8.21 -4.94 -14.44
CA LEU A 203 7.05 -4.30 -15.05
C LEU A 203 6.00 -5.31 -15.55
N GLU A 204 6.43 -6.44 -16.12
CA GLU A 204 5.54 -7.56 -16.47
C GLU A 204 4.86 -8.16 -15.23
N TYR A 205 5.62 -8.33 -14.15
CA TYR A 205 5.07 -8.77 -12.87
C TYR A 205 4.02 -7.78 -12.35
N VAL A 206 4.32 -6.48 -12.35
CA VAL A 206 3.39 -5.42 -11.96
C VAL A 206 2.10 -5.49 -12.79
N LEU A 207 2.20 -5.63 -14.12
CA LEU A 207 1.05 -5.75 -15.01
C LEU A 207 0.18 -6.98 -14.69
N ASN A 208 0.81 -8.12 -14.39
CA ASN A 208 0.09 -9.35 -14.04
C ASN A 208 -0.62 -9.23 -12.69
N VAL A 209 0.05 -8.66 -11.67
CA VAL A 209 -0.57 -8.43 -10.35
C VAL A 209 -1.69 -7.40 -10.45
N GLN A 210 -1.52 -6.35 -11.26
CA GLN A 210 -2.57 -5.35 -11.50
C GLN A 210 -3.85 -6.00 -12.03
N LYS A 211 -3.74 -6.93 -13.00
CA LYS A 211 -4.89 -7.69 -13.53
C LYS A 211 -5.56 -8.53 -12.43
N GLN A 212 -4.79 -9.25 -11.62
CA GLN A 212 -5.34 -10.05 -10.53
C GLN A 212 -6.08 -9.21 -9.50
N VAL A 213 -5.48 -8.08 -9.06
CA VAL A 213 -6.13 -7.17 -8.13
C VAL A 213 -7.40 -6.57 -8.74
N ARG A 214 -7.37 -6.21 -10.02
CA ARG A 214 -8.53 -5.70 -10.75
C ARG A 214 -9.70 -6.70 -10.74
N GLU A 215 -9.42 -7.97 -11.01
CA GLU A 215 -10.42 -9.05 -10.97
C GLU A 215 -11.06 -9.20 -9.58
N VAL A 216 -10.26 -9.12 -8.50
CA VAL A 216 -10.81 -9.17 -7.13
C VAL A 216 -11.70 -7.95 -6.86
N VAL A 217 -11.26 -6.75 -7.26
CA VAL A 217 -12.02 -5.51 -7.06
C VAL A 217 -13.34 -5.54 -7.84
N ASP A 218 -13.35 -6.05 -9.07
CA ASP A 218 -14.58 -6.16 -9.87
C ASP A 218 -15.59 -7.13 -9.24
N LYS A 219 -15.13 -8.24 -8.64
CA LYS A 219 -16.01 -9.12 -7.86
C LYS A 219 -16.61 -8.39 -6.65
N LEU A 220 -15.81 -7.61 -5.93
CA LEU A 220 -16.29 -6.83 -4.78
C LEU A 220 -17.30 -5.75 -5.18
N LYS A 221 -17.15 -5.14 -6.36
CA LYS A 221 -18.14 -4.19 -6.91
C LYS A 221 -19.48 -4.87 -7.15
N ILE A 222 -19.47 -6.03 -7.81
CA ILE A 222 -20.70 -6.80 -8.10
C ILE A 222 -21.46 -7.12 -6.80
N GLU A 223 -20.75 -7.40 -5.71
CA GLU A 223 -21.35 -7.65 -4.40
C GLU A 223 -21.92 -6.38 -3.72
N GLY A 224 -21.29 -5.22 -3.93
CA GLY A 224 -21.67 -3.93 -3.34
C GLY A 224 -22.72 -3.14 -4.13
N GLU A 225 -22.79 -3.31 -5.45
CA GLU A 225 -23.67 -2.61 -6.40
C GLU A 225 -25.14 -3.06 -6.35
N LYS A 226 -25.55 -3.88 -5.36
CA LYS A 226 -26.98 -4.06 -5.03
C LYS A 226 -27.64 -2.78 -4.50
N THR A 227 -26.88 -1.68 -4.37
CA THR A 227 -27.38 -0.36 -4.00
C THR A 227 -27.25 0.55 -5.22
N GLU A 228 -28.41 0.96 -5.73
CA GLU A 228 -28.60 1.77 -6.95
C GLU A 228 -27.98 3.18 -6.81
N GLU A 229 -26.67 3.32 -6.99
CA GLU A 229 -26.07 4.64 -7.17
C GLU A 229 -25.68 4.85 -8.64
N LYS A 230 -26.34 5.84 -9.21
CA LYS A 230 -26.27 6.28 -10.60
C LYS A 230 -24.82 6.38 -11.06
N ILE A 231 -24.51 5.65 -12.12
CA ILE A 231 -23.36 5.94 -12.98
C ILE A 231 -23.64 7.31 -13.60
N GLU A 232 -23.30 8.39 -12.90
CA GLU A 232 -23.20 9.70 -13.52
C GLU A 232 -22.19 9.56 -14.65
N GLN A 233 -22.62 9.95 -15.85
CA GLN A 233 -21.83 9.94 -17.07
C GLN A 233 -20.42 10.44 -16.74
N GLN A 234 -19.43 9.57 -16.95
CA GLN A 234 -18.03 9.86 -16.71
C GLN A 234 -17.64 11.08 -17.55
N LYS A 235 -17.72 12.28 -16.97
CA LYS A 235 -17.14 13.47 -17.58
C LYS A 235 -15.68 13.17 -17.84
N GLU A 236 -15.21 13.39 -19.06
CA GLU A 236 -13.80 13.27 -19.38
C GLU A 236 -13.02 14.25 -18.49
N LEU A 237 -12.39 13.72 -17.46
CA LEU A 237 -11.53 14.49 -16.58
C LEU A 237 -10.23 14.83 -17.32
N SER A 238 -9.76 16.06 -17.14
CA SER A 238 -8.41 16.44 -17.56
C SER A 238 -7.37 15.54 -16.90
N GLN A 239 -6.20 15.38 -17.54
CA GLN A 239 -5.12 14.58 -16.97
C GLN A 239 -4.65 15.10 -15.61
N GLU A 240 -4.66 16.42 -15.43
CA GLU A 240 -4.35 17.05 -14.14
C GLU A 240 -5.38 16.66 -13.07
N ALA A 241 -6.68 16.70 -13.37
CA ALA A 241 -7.71 16.29 -12.44
C ALA A 241 -7.58 14.80 -12.05
N LYS A 242 -7.25 13.93 -13.02
CA LYS A 242 -6.95 12.51 -12.75
C LYS A 242 -5.74 12.37 -11.83
N ASN A 243 -4.66 13.10 -12.08
CA ASN A 243 -3.46 13.09 -11.24
C ASN A 243 -3.78 13.47 -9.78
N TRP A 244 -4.54 14.54 -9.57
CA TRP A 244 -4.96 14.96 -8.23
C TRP A 244 -5.85 13.91 -7.55
N GLN A 245 -6.79 13.28 -8.29
CA GLN A 245 -7.62 12.19 -7.76
C GLN A 245 -6.80 10.96 -7.36
N ILE A 246 -5.77 10.59 -8.14
CA ILE A 246 -4.84 9.49 -7.78
C ILE A 246 -4.16 9.81 -6.45
N LEU A 247 -3.60 11.02 -6.31
CA LEU A 247 -2.92 11.45 -5.08
C LEU A 247 -3.87 11.51 -3.89
N GLN A 248 -5.13 11.92 -4.10
CA GLN A 248 -6.15 11.92 -3.05
C GLN A 248 -6.47 10.49 -2.59
N CYS A 249 -6.55 9.52 -3.50
CA CYS A 249 -6.77 8.11 -3.15
C CYS A 249 -5.59 7.54 -2.35
N LEU A 250 -4.36 7.82 -2.78
CA LEU A 250 -3.15 7.42 -2.05
C LEU A 250 -3.09 8.09 -0.66
N CYS A 251 -3.43 9.37 -0.58
CA CYS A 251 -3.49 10.11 0.69
C CYS A 251 -4.51 9.50 1.67
N TYR A 252 -5.65 9.00 1.16
CA TYR A 252 -6.67 8.36 1.98
C TYR A 252 -6.13 7.09 2.66
N GLY A 253 -5.49 6.20 1.91
CA GLY A 253 -4.94 4.96 2.46
C GLY A 253 -3.65 5.16 3.25
N PHE A 254 -2.72 5.96 2.74
CA PHE A 254 -1.41 6.21 3.34
C PHE A 254 -1.38 7.48 4.21
N ARG A 255 -2.52 7.86 4.83
CA ARG A 255 -2.61 9.05 5.70
C ARG A 255 -1.56 9.05 6.82
N GLN A 256 -1.20 7.88 7.32
CA GLN A 256 -0.16 7.74 8.35
C GLN A 256 1.26 8.05 7.83
N ASN A 257 1.48 8.06 6.52
CA ASN A 257 2.77 8.36 5.90
C ASN A 257 2.84 9.79 5.36
N THR A 258 2.15 10.71 6.03
CA THR A 258 2.17 12.14 5.69
C THR A 258 3.02 12.94 6.66
N VAL A 259 3.76 13.93 6.15
CA VAL A 259 4.62 14.83 6.93
C VAL A 259 4.33 16.29 6.59
N LYS A 260 4.59 17.20 7.52
CA LYS A 260 4.52 18.64 7.30
C LYS A 260 5.92 19.22 7.17
N VAL A 261 6.04 20.29 6.38
CA VAL A 261 7.29 21.04 6.25
C VAL A 261 7.73 21.58 7.62
N GLY A 262 9.01 21.44 7.94
CA GLY A 262 9.63 21.96 9.14
C GLY A 262 9.95 23.46 9.03
N LYS A 263 10.57 24.02 10.07
CA LYS A 263 10.88 25.46 10.14
C LYS A 263 11.94 25.94 9.14
N ASP A 264 12.76 25.03 8.61
CA ASP A 264 13.88 25.34 7.71
C ASP A 264 13.50 25.25 6.22
N ASP A 265 12.22 25.02 5.89
CA ASP A 265 11.67 24.81 4.55
C ASP A 265 12.34 23.70 3.71
N ARG A 266 13.22 22.91 4.34
CA ARG A 266 14.05 21.88 3.68
C ARG A 266 13.95 20.53 4.35
N SER A 267 13.47 20.49 5.59
CA SER A 267 13.16 19.29 6.33
C SER A 267 11.66 19.15 6.54
N TYR A 268 11.24 17.94 6.89
CA TYR A 268 9.87 17.58 7.16
C TYR A 268 9.81 16.83 8.48
N GLU A 269 8.79 17.10 9.28
CA GLU A 269 8.69 16.56 10.63
C GLU A 269 7.35 15.87 10.85
N LYS A 270 7.39 14.74 11.55
CA LYS A 270 6.23 14.10 12.16
C LYS A 270 6.62 13.43 13.46
N ASN A 271 5.88 13.71 14.54
CA ASN A 271 6.08 13.11 15.86
C ASN A 271 7.55 13.22 16.36
N GLY A 272 8.21 14.35 16.11
CA GLY A 272 9.61 14.57 16.50
C GLY A 272 10.65 13.89 15.60
N VAL A 273 10.24 13.12 14.59
CA VAL A 273 11.13 12.55 13.59
C VAL A 273 11.25 13.51 12.42
N ILE A 274 12.48 13.97 12.19
CA ILE A 274 12.84 14.86 11.07
C ILE A 274 13.42 14.02 9.92
N ALA A 275 12.96 14.29 8.70
CA ALA A 275 13.45 13.67 7.48
C ALA A 275 13.51 14.68 6.32
N ARG A 276 14.34 14.39 5.32
CA ARG A 276 14.48 15.20 4.10
C ARG A 276 14.00 14.42 2.88
N ILE A 277 13.67 15.10 1.79
CA ILE A 277 13.40 14.42 0.52
C ILE A 277 14.69 13.77 0.03
N HIS A 278 14.64 12.50 -0.35
CA HIS A 278 15.80 11.78 -0.87
C HIS A 278 16.29 12.43 -2.19
N PRO A 279 17.61 12.56 -2.43
CA PRO A 279 18.14 13.22 -3.64
C PRO A 279 17.70 12.61 -4.98
N SER A 280 17.27 11.34 -4.97
CA SER A 280 16.74 10.66 -6.16
C SER A 280 15.34 11.12 -6.56
N SER A 281 14.63 11.88 -5.71
CA SER A 281 13.26 12.33 -5.98
C SER A 281 13.25 13.51 -6.97
N GLY A 282 12.24 13.53 -7.84
CA GLY A 282 12.01 14.65 -8.74
C GLY A 282 11.34 15.86 -8.05
N VAL A 283 10.78 15.66 -6.85
CA VAL A 283 9.87 16.58 -6.16
C VAL A 283 10.62 17.78 -5.57
N LYS A 284 10.13 19.00 -5.81
CA LYS A 284 10.75 20.25 -5.32
C LYS A 284 10.38 20.61 -3.88
N GLY A 285 9.40 19.94 -3.30
CA GLY A 285 8.88 20.20 -1.96
C GLY A 285 7.49 20.84 -1.99
N GLY A 286 6.82 20.81 -0.84
CA GLY A 286 5.48 21.36 -0.64
C GLY A 286 5.17 21.42 0.85
N LYS A 287 4.05 22.04 1.24
CA LYS A 287 3.71 22.18 2.68
C LYS A 287 3.48 20.84 3.37
N ILE A 288 2.89 19.90 2.63
CA ILE A 288 2.58 18.56 3.11
C ILE A 288 3.00 17.56 2.04
N LEU A 289 3.68 16.51 2.48
CA LEU A 289 4.11 15.43 1.62
C LEU A 289 3.54 14.10 2.09
N LEU A 290 3.24 13.25 1.12
CA LEU A 290 3.13 11.81 1.27
C LEU A 290 4.49 11.18 0.94
N TYR A 291 4.94 10.25 1.76
CA TYR A 291 6.10 9.40 1.45
C TYR A 291 5.71 7.92 1.43
N HIS A 292 6.38 7.10 0.63
CA HIS A 292 6.17 5.64 0.69
C HIS A 292 7.17 4.96 1.63
N GLN A 293 8.43 5.39 1.62
CA GLN A 293 9.50 4.79 2.42
C GLN A 293 10.33 5.85 3.14
N ILE A 294 10.90 5.46 4.28
CA ILE A 294 11.96 6.22 4.96
C ILE A 294 13.20 5.33 4.98
N ILE A 295 14.33 5.89 4.54
CA ILE A 295 15.64 5.28 4.68
C ILE A 295 16.40 6.07 5.74
N GLN A 296 16.94 5.34 6.71
CA GLN A 296 17.84 5.90 7.72
C GLN A 296 19.29 5.58 7.32
N THR A 297 20.09 6.63 7.12
CA THR A 297 21.54 6.52 6.96
C THR A 297 22.21 7.34 8.05
N THR A 298 22.97 8.38 7.70
CA THR A 298 23.40 9.43 8.62
C THR A 298 22.23 10.35 8.96
N ASP A 299 21.37 10.63 7.97
CA ASP A 299 20.11 11.35 8.15
C ASP A 299 18.94 10.46 7.71
N ASN A 300 17.71 10.87 8.05
CA ASN A 300 16.50 10.24 7.55
C ASN A 300 16.11 10.85 6.20
N TYR A 301 15.90 10.01 5.20
CA TYR A 301 15.47 10.39 3.86
C TYR A 301 14.17 9.72 3.46
N MET A 302 13.22 10.51 2.96
CA MET A 302 11.96 10.03 2.40
C MET A 302 12.14 9.68 0.92
N ARG A 303 11.72 8.48 0.53
CA ARG A 303 11.67 8.03 -0.87
C ARG A 303 10.25 7.91 -1.36
N ILE A 304 10.10 8.16 -2.65
CA ILE A 304 8.84 8.13 -3.40
C ILE A 304 7.85 9.08 -2.74
N VAL A 305 7.97 10.34 -3.10
CA VAL A 305 7.31 11.45 -2.44
C VAL A 305 6.24 12.05 -3.35
N SER A 306 5.14 12.54 -2.77
CA SER A 306 4.14 13.36 -3.47
C SER A 306 3.73 14.55 -2.63
N VAL A 307 3.55 15.70 -3.27
CA VAL A 307 2.90 16.88 -2.68
C VAL A 307 1.40 16.59 -2.52
N LEU A 308 0.85 16.97 -1.37
CA LEU A 308 -0.58 16.81 -1.06
C LEU A 308 -1.26 18.17 -0.81
N ASP A 309 -2.58 18.21 -1.02
CA ASP A 309 -3.43 19.30 -0.52
C ASP A 309 -3.77 19.05 0.96
N GLU A 310 -3.64 20.10 1.78
CA GLU A 310 -3.95 20.05 3.21
C GLU A 310 -5.42 19.73 3.49
N LYS A 311 -6.33 20.10 2.58
CA LYS A 311 -7.76 19.83 2.71
C LYS A 311 -8.10 18.35 2.78
N TRP A 312 -7.25 17.48 2.23
CA TRP A 312 -7.46 16.03 2.26
C TRP A 312 -7.12 15.39 3.61
N LEU A 313 -6.41 16.12 4.46
CA LEU A 313 -5.97 15.70 5.80
C LEU A 313 -6.80 16.31 6.94
N GLN A 314 -7.81 17.09 6.60
CA GLN A 314 -8.89 17.46 7.53
C GLN A 314 -9.89 16.30 7.65
#